data_AF-A0A6B3FF63-F1
#
_entry.id   AF-A0A6B3FF63-F1
#
_cell.length_a   1.000
_cell.length_b   1.000
_cell.length_c   1.000
_cell.angle_alpha   90.00
_cell.angle_beta   90.00
_cell.angle_gamma   90.00
#
_symmetry.space_group_name_H-M   'P 1'
#
loop_
_entity.id
_entity.type
_entity.pdbx_description
1 polymer ?
#
loop_
_entity_poly.entity_id
_entity_poly.type
_entity_poly.pdbx_seq_one_letter_code
_entity_poly.pdbx_strand_id
1 'polypeptide(L)'
;MSTPARAPRPLLKVCGATSPEEAAAVAPRADLVGLWYGVENGARDLTRTRLTAVADAVRTAGRAEPVLVTFLHEADQISAAARAAGVRWIQLHAYQP
;
A
#
# COMPACT_ATOMS: atom_id res chain seq x y z
N MET A 1 34.94 -20.20 -13.57
CA MET A 1 34.92 -18.93 -12.80
C MET A 1 33.46 -18.61 -12.53
N SER A 2 33.02 -18.69 -11.27
CA SER A 2 31.63 -18.44 -10.91
C SER A 2 31.38 -16.94 -10.81
N THR A 3 30.35 -16.45 -11.50
CA THR A 3 29.89 -15.06 -11.41
C THR A 3 29.51 -14.76 -9.96
N PRO A 4 30.01 -13.67 -9.34
CA PRO A 4 29.61 -13.31 -7.99
C PRO A 4 28.09 -13.06 -7.96
N ALA A 5 27.41 -13.62 -6.95
CA ALA A 5 25.99 -13.39 -6.77
C ALA A 5 25.73 -11.89 -6.57
N ARG A 6 24.82 -11.32 -7.37
CA ARG A 6 24.42 -9.91 -7.24
C ARG A 6 23.80 -9.71 -5.86
N ALA A 7 24.32 -8.76 -5.08
CA ALA A 7 23.74 -8.39 -3.80
C ALA A 7 22.24 -8.08 -3.96
N PRO A 8 21.39 -8.50 -3.00
CA PRO A 8 19.96 -8.24 -3.08
C PRO A 8 19.72 -6.74 -3.13
N ARG A 9 18.95 -6.28 -4.11
CA ARG A 9 18.53 -4.88 -4.19
C ARG A 9 17.56 -4.59 -3.03
N PRO A 10 17.64 -3.41 -2.40
CA PRO A 10 16.63 -3.00 -1.43
C PRO A 10 15.25 -2.90 -2.09
N LEU A 11 14.20 -3.15 -1.31
CA LEU A 11 12.82 -2.86 -1.70
C LEU A 11 12.52 -1.37 -1.47
N LEU A 12 11.89 -0.71 -2.44
CA LEU A 12 11.44 0.68 -2.32
C LEU A 12 9.93 0.75 -2.09
N LYS A 13 9.52 1.36 -0.97
CA LYS A 13 8.12 1.68 -0.67
C LYS A 13 7.88 3.18 -0.72
N VAL A 14 6.90 3.63 -1.51
CA VAL A 14 6.41 5.02 -1.53
C VAL A 14 5.07 5.08 -0.80
N CYS A 15 4.84 6.02 0.11
CA CYS A 15 3.68 6.02 1.00
C CYS A 15 2.82 7.28 0.84
N GLY A 16 1.50 7.14 1.05
CA GLY A 16 0.57 8.26 1.11
C GLY A 16 0.01 8.70 -0.25
N ALA A 17 -0.05 7.79 -1.24
CA ALA A 17 -0.72 8.07 -2.50
C ALA A 17 -2.23 8.26 -2.25
N THR A 18 -2.79 9.38 -2.73
CA THR A 18 -4.17 9.78 -2.48
C THR A 18 -5.08 9.73 -3.71
N SER A 19 -4.48 9.60 -4.89
CA SER A 19 -5.21 9.48 -6.15
C SER A 19 -4.69 8.33 -7.04
N PRO A 20 -5.54 7.78 -7.91
CA PRO A 20 -5.13 6.86 -8.97
C PRO A 20 -4.00 7.41 -9.83
N GLU A 21 -4.03 8.71 -10.15
CA GLU A 21 -3.00 9.35 -10.99
C GLU A 21 -1.64 9.38 -10.27
N GLU A 22 -1.61 9.77 -8.99
CA GLU A 22 -0.41 9.74 -8.15
C GLU A 22 0.14 8.30 -8.02
N ALA A 23 -0.74 7.35 -7.70
CA ALA A 23 -0.38 5.94 -7.57
C ALA A 23 0.20 5.37 -8.87
N ALA A 24 -0.44 5.66 -10.00
CA ALA A 24 0.03 5.19 -11.31
C ALA A 24 1.39 5.81 -11.68
N ALA A 25 1.64 7.07 -11.32
CA ALA A 25 2.92 7.73 -11.60
C ALA A 25 4.10 7.13 -10.81
N VAL A 26 3.85 6.63 -9.58
CA VAL A 26 4.90 6.08 -8.71
C VAL A 26 5.07 4.56 -8.83
N ALA A 27 4.02 3.82 -9.19
CA ALA A 27 4.05 2.35 -9.27
C ALA A 27 5.16 1.76 -10.16
N PRO A 28 5.54 2.35 -11.31
CA PRO A 28 6.67 1.86 -12.11
C PRO A 28 8.04 1.99 -11.41
N ARG A 29 8.14 2.88 -10.42
CA ARG A 29 9.40 3.27 -9.76
C ARG A 29 9.54 2.67 -8.37
N ALA A 30 8.50 2.04 -7.83
CA ALA A 30 8.48 1.44 -6.50
C ALA A 30 8.26 -0.08 -6.57
N ASP A 31 8.53 -0.76 -5.46
CA ASP A 31 8.11 -2.15 -5.24
C ASP A 31 6.80 -2.21 -4.47
N LEU A 32 6.53 -1.21 -3.62
CA LEU A 32 5.34 -1.12 -2.77
C LEU A 32 4.78 0.31 -2.77
N VAL A 33 3.46 0.45 -2.70
CA VAL A 33 2.79 1.75 -2.54
C VAL A 33 1.85 1.71 -1.32
N GLY A 34 2.10 2.56 -0.33
CA GLY A 34 1.31 2.64 0.90
C GLY A 34 0.07 3.52 0.77
N LEU A 35 -1.08 2.99 1.14
CA LEU A 35 -2.40 3.61 1.05
C LEU A 35 -3.02 3.69 2.45
N TRP A 36 -3.40 4.88 2.89
CA TRP A 36 -3.87 5.10 4.26
C TRP A 36 -5.38 4.87 4.35
N TYR A 37 -5.81 4.13 5.35
CA TYR A 37 -7.22 3.91 5.63
C TYR A 37 -7.46 3.73 7.13
N GLY A 38 -8.39 4.51 7.69
CA GLY A 38 -8.65 4.53 9.13
C GLY A 38 -7.48 5.12 9.90
N VAL A 39 -6.85 6.17 9.35
CA VAL A 39 -5.84 6.99 10.02
C VAL A 39 -6.51 8.31 10.40
N GLU A 40 -7.02 8.39 11.63
CA GLU A 40 -7.77 9.56 12.10
C GLU A 40 -6.95 10.85 12.00
N ASN A 41 -7.56 11.91 11.45
CA ASN A 41 -6.92 13.19 11.15
C ASN A 41 -5.72 13.12 10.17
N GLY A 42 -5.52 11.98 9.51
CA GLY A 42 -4.49 11.81 8.50
C GLY A 42 -4.83 12.58 7.23
N ALA A 43 -4.00 13.55 6.83
CA ALA A 43 -4.17 14.33 5.60
C ALA A 43 -4.19 13.47 4.30
N ARG A 44 -3.83 12.19 4.41
CA ARG A 44 -3.81 11.22 3.31
C ARG A 44 -4.81 10.07 3.50
N ASP A 45 -5.65 10.11 4.54
CA ASP A 45 -6.61 9.04 4.83
C ASP A 45 -7.66 8.92 3.73
N LEU A 46 -7.85 7.70 3.23
CA LEU A 46 -8.74 7.43 2.11
C LEU A 46 -10.11 6.97 2.59
N THR A 47 -11.15 7.34 1.84
CA THR A 47 -12.42 6.62 1.92
C THR A 47 -12.25 5.20 1.38
N ARG A 48 -13.14 4.27 1.76
CA ARG A 48 -13.09 2.88 1.27
C ARG A 48 -13.12 2.79 -0.26
N THR A 49 -14.00 3.55 -0.92
CA THR A 49 -14.08 3.58 -2.38
C THR A 49 -12.79 4.09 -3.01
N ARG A 50 -12.17 5.11 -2.42
CA ARG A 50 -10.91 5.66 -2.92
C ARG A 50 -9.76 4.70 -2.70
N LEU A 51 -9.70 4.01 -1.55
CA LEU A 51 -8.73 2.96 -1.28
C LEU A 51 -8.74 1.90 -2.38
N THR A 52 -9.92 1.37 -2.74
CA THR A 52 -10.03 0.36 -3.81
C THR A 52 -9.55 0.91 -5.15
N ALA A 53 -9.96 2.13 -5.53
CA ALA A 53 -9.56 2.74 -6.80
C ALA A 53 -8.04 2.99 -6.89
N VAL A 54 -7.43 3.48 -5.79
CA VAL A 54 -5.99 3.75 -5.75
C VAL A 54 -5.20 2.43 -5.72
N ALA A 55 -5.65 1.42 -4.97
CA ALA A 55 -5.02 0.11 -4.97
C ALA A 55 -5.04 -0.55 -6.36
N ASP A 56 -6.12 -0.35 -7.11
CA ASP A 56 -6.21 -0.83 -8.49
C ASP A 56 -5.25 -0.12 -9.44
N ALA A 57 -5.12 1.20 -9.31
CA ALA A 57 -4.13 1.96 -10.06
C ALA A 57 -2.69 1.51 -9.79
N VAL A 58 -2.34 1.19 -8.52
CA VAL A 58 -1.02 0.66 -8.18
C VAL A 58 -0.73 -0.65 -8.93
N ARG A 59 -1.68 -1.60 -8.91
CA ARG A 59 -1.50 -2.92 -9.53
C ARG A 59 -1.45 -2.88 -11.05
N THR A 60 -2.20 -1.96 -11.67
CA THR A 60 -2.33 -1.89 -13.14
C THR A 60 -1.24 -1.06 -13.80
N ALA A 61 -0.65 -0.10 -13.08
CA ALA A 61 0.34 0.82 -13.64
C ALA A 61 1.80 0.34 -13.58
N GLY A 62 2.08 -0.82 -12.99
CA GLY A 62 3.44 -1.33 -12.90
C GLY A 62 3.56 -2.63 -12.13
N ARG A 63 4.74 -2.84 -11.51
CA ARG A 63 5.05 -4.05 -10.73
C ARG A 63 4.89 -3.86 -9.22
N ALA A 64 4.44 -2.70 -8.79
CA ALA A 64 4.31 -2.40 -7.37
C ALA A 64 3.07 -3.08 -6.78
N GLU A 65 3.15 -3.47 -5.51
CA GLU A 65 2.00 -3.97 -4.76
C GLU A 65 1.45 -2.86 -3.82
N PRO A 66 0.13 -2.71 -3.71
CA PRO A 66 -0.46 -1.80 -2.73
C PRO A 66 -0.30 -2.37 -1.30
N VAL A 67 -0.12 -1.47 -0.33
CA VAL A 67 0.00 -1.77 1.10
C VAL A 67 -1.06 -0.98 1.86
N LEU A 68 -1.92 -1.68 2.60
CA LEU A 68 -2.88 -1.06 3.51
C LEU A 68 -2.14 -0.56 4.74
N VAL A 69 -2.09 0.75 4.93
CA VAL A 69 -1.53 1.40 6.11
C VAL A 69 -2.69 1.86 6.99
N THR A 70 -2.75 1.40 8.23
CA THR A 70 -3.94 1.63 9.06
C THR A 70 -3.61 1.74 10.54
N PHE A 71 -4.40 2.55 11.25
CA PHE A 71 -4.41 2.64 12.71
C PHE A 71 -5.63 1.93 13.32
N LEU A 72 -6.49 1.30 12.49
CA LEU A 72 -7.63 0.52 12.98
C LEU A 72 -7.16 -0.57 13.95
N HIS A 73 -7.92 -0.80 15.02
CA HIS A 73 -7.61 -1.81 16.02
C HIS A 73 -8.27 -3.16 15.71
N GLU A 74 -9.49 -3.12 15.17
CA GLU A 74 -10.31 -4.31 14.96
C GLU A 74 -9.87 -5.13 13.74
N ALA A 75 -9.45 -6.38 13.98
CA ALA A 75 -8.96 -7.29 12.94
C ALA A 75 -9.97 -7.51 11.80
N ASP A 76 -11.26 -7.55 12.12
CA ASP A 76 -12.34 -7.71 11.14
C ASP A 76 -12.45 -6.48 10.22
N GLN A 77 -12.29 -5.27 10.76
CA GLN A 77 -12.33 -4.04 9.96
C GLN A 77 -11.11 -3.97 9.03
N ILE A 78 -9.93 -4.30 9.54
CA ILE A 78 -8.69 -4.37 8.74
C ILE A 78 -8.85 -5.40 7.62
N SER A 79 -9.32 -6.60 7.95
CA SER A 79 -9.50 -7.69 6.98
C SER A 79 -10.54 -7.33 5.92
N ALA A 80 -11.66 -6.72 6.32
CA ALA A 80 -12.69 -6.29 5.38
C ALA A 80 -12.18 -5.20 4.43
N ALA A 81 -11.38 -4.24 4.92
CA ALA A 81 -10.77 -3.20 4.10
C ALA A 81 -9.75 -3.79 3.10
N ALA A 82 -8.85 -4.66 3.58
CA ALA A 82 -7.86 -5.32 2.73
C ALA A 82 -8.50 -6.14 1.61
N ARG A 83 -9.55 -6.92 1.93
CA ARG A 83 -10.30 -7.71 0.94
C ARG A 83 -11.01 -6.82 -0.07
N ALA A 84 -11.72 -5.78 0.37
CA ALA A 84 -12.43 -4.87 -0.51
C ALA A 84 -11.50 -4.11 -1.47
N ALA A 85 -10.26 -3.83 -1.04
CA ALA A 85 -9.25 -3.15 -1.86
C ALA A 85 -8.38 -4.13 -2.68
N GLY A 86 -8.51 -5.45 -2.48
CA GLY A 86 -7.64 -6.44 -3.11
C GLY A 86 -6.17 -6.30 -2.69
N VAL A 87 -5.92 -5.93 -1.44
CA VAL A 87 -4.58 -5.68 -0.88
C VAL A 87 -4.11 -6.89 -0.08
N ARG A 88 -2.86 -7.29 -0.29
CA ARG A 88 -2.23 -8.43 0.40
C ARG A 88 -1.24 -8.02 1.50
N TRP A 89 -0.69 -6.81 1.41
CA TRP A 89 0.26 -6.27 2.36
C TRP A 89 -0.44 -5.33 3.34
N ILE A 90 -0.23 -5.55 4.63
CA ILE A 90 -0.81 -4.72 5.69
C ILE A 90 0.33 -4.19 6.55
N GLN A 91 0.36 -2.87 6.76
CA GLN A 91 1.26 -2.18 7.67
C GLN A 91 0.47 -1.73 8.89
N LEU A 92 0.68 -2.42 10.00
CA LEU A 92 0.14 -2.08 11.31
C LEU A 92 1.13 -1.18 12.05
N HIS A 93 0.66 -0.08 12.62
CA HIS A 93 1.47 0.86 13.40
C HIS A 93 1.62 0.50 14.88
N ALA A 94 1.33 -0.75 15.25
CA ALA A 94 1.40 -1.25 16.63
C ALA A 94 0.50 -0.49 17.62
N TYR A 95 -0.57 0.13 17.12
CA TYR A 95 -1.66 0.64 17.96
C TYR A 95 -2.63 -0.48 18.36
N GLN A 96 -2.57 -1.62 17.69
CA GLN A 96 -3.35 -2.82 18.00
C GLN A 96 -2.84 -3.43 19.32
N PRO A 97 -3.73 -3.74 20.29
CA PRO A 97 -3.34 -4.36 21.56
C PRO A 97 -2.84 -5.80 21.41
#